data_AF-A0A9D1AV73-F1
#
_entry.id   AF-A0A9D1AV73-F1
#
_cell.length_a   1.000
_cell.length_b   1.000
_cell.length_c   1.000
_cell.angle_alpha   90.00
_cell.angle_beta   90.00
_cell.angle_gamma   90.00
#
_symmetry.space_group_name_H-M   'P 1'
#
loop_
_entity.id
_entity.type
_entity.pdbx_description
1 polymer ?
#
loop_
_entity_poly.entity_id
_entity_poly.type
_entity_poly.pdbx_seq_one_letter_code
_entity_poly.pdbx_strand_id
1 'polypeptide(L)'
;MSLLLACPRAQPPAPPLGPDLFPTALHMLYVSDAMDLARSAILSGDRAEARRQLSWLANNAPSAEDLPPSLAPFAAIVRDQAARGAAAREPVEIAAALGEMATACGGCHAASGLGPIFAVELLPPGMSPEPHMERHRWAIDSMWEGLVSPDDELWRAGAMAFLEEPLPDTEPMFEASGAWTNALHALGTYGLELDDPDTRAALYGQLLGMCASCHEASGGGPMPPR
;
A
#
# COMPACT_ATOMS: atom_id res chain seq x y z
N MET A 1 -17.29 -2.94 -36.29
CA MET A 1 -16.56 -3.27 -35.05
C MET A 1 -16.39 -1.97 -34.27
N SER A 2 -17.30 -1.72 -33.33
CA SER A 2 -17.31 -0.50 -32.53
C SER A 2 -16.49 -0.71 -31.25
N LEU A 3 -15.48 0.13 -31.06
CA LEU A 3 -14.75 0.30 -29.80
C LEU A 3 -15.70 0.96 -28.79
N LEU A 4 -16.07 0.22 -27.74
CA LEU A 4 -16.69 0.79 -26.55
C LEU A 4 -15.58 1.38 -25.68
N LEU A 5 -15.44 2.71 -25.72
CA LEU A 5 -14.75 3.46 -24.68
C LEU A 5 -15.56 3.31 -23.38
N ALA A 6 -14.97 2.67 -22.36
CA ALA A 6 -15.52 2.67 -21.02
C ALA A 6 -15.35 4.07 -20.41
N CYS A 7 -16.46 4.71 -20.08
CA CYS A 7 -16.51 5.93 -19.28
C CYS A 7 -16.04 5.61 -17.84
N PRO A 8 -15.25 6.48 -17.17
CA PRO A 8 -15.02 6.32 -15.74
C PRO A 8 -16.37 6.46 -15.01
N ARG A 9 -16.77 5.41 -14.30
CA ARG A 9 -18.00 5.46 -13.49
C ARG A 9 -17.75 6.37 -12.30
N ALA A 10 -18.55 7.43 -12.20
CA ALA A 10 -18.58 8.31 -11.04
C ALA A 10 -18.97 7.50 -9.79
N GLN A 11 -18.12 7.58 -8.77
CA GLN A 11 -18.38 7.04 -7.44
C GLN A 11 -19.59 7.78 -6.84
N PRO A 12 -20.54 7.08 -6.19
CA PRO A 12 -21.64 7.75 -5.51
C PRO A 12 -21.07 8.70 -4.44
N PRO A 13 -21.63 9.91 -4.28
CA PRO A 13 -21.12 10.85 -3.29
C PRO A 13 -21.25 10.23 -1.91
N ALA A 14 -20.14 10.22 -1.16
CA ALA A 14 -20.15 9.81 0.24
C ALA A 14 -21.19 10.64 1.02
N PRO A 15 -21.87 10.06 2.01
CA PRO A 15 -22.78 10.81 2.86
C PRO A 15 -22.06 12.00 3.51
N PRO A 16 -22.72 13.16 3.67
CA PRO A 16 -22.10 14.33 4.27
C PRO A 16 -21.65 14.01 5.70
N LEU A 17 -20.38 14.21 5.97
CA LEU A 17 -19.82 14.05 7.31
C LEU A 17 -20.42 15.11 8.24
N GLY A 18 -20.82 14.70 9.44
CA GLY A 18 -21.36 15.63 10.44
C GLY A 18 -20.35 16.73 10.80
N PRO A 19 -20.81 17.87 11.34
CA PRO A 19 -19.94 19.01 11.67
C PRO A 19 -18.78 18.66 12.62
N ASP A 20 -18.94 17.62 13.46
CA ASP A 20 -17.92 17.15 14.40
C ASP A 20 -16.82 16.28 13.73
N LEU A 21 -17.08 15.74 12.53
CA LEU A 21 -16.14 14.92 11.76
C LEU A 21 -15.48 15.68 10.60
N PHE A 22 -15.95 16.88 10.30
CA PHE A 22 -15.39 17.72 9.23
C PHE A 22 -13.89 18.03 9.42
N PRO A 23 -13.39 18.32 10.65
CA PRO A 23 -11.95 18.46 10.89
C PRO A 23 -11.20 17.14 10.64
N THR A 24 -11.75 16.00 11.05
CA THR A 24 -11.17 14.67 10.87
C THR A 24 -11.11 14.26 9.40
N ALA A 25 -12.13 14.58 8.60
CA ALA A 25 -12.17 14.28 7.18
C ALA A 25 -11.06 14.96 6.39
N LEU A 26 -10.88 16.26 6.63
CA LEU A 26 -9.81 17.04 6.02
C LEU A 26 -8.44 16.52 6.47
N HIS A 27 -8.34 16.10 7.74
CA HIS A 27 -7.15 15.48 8.28
C HIS A 27 -6.81 14.16 7.59
N MET A 28 -7.83 13.31 7.32
CA MET A 28 -7.64 12.05 6.60
C MET A 28 -7.16 12.27 5.17
N LEU A 29 -7.53 13.37 4.51
CA LEU A 29 -6.98 13.70 3.18
C LEU A 29 -5.46 13.95 3.25
N TYR A 30 -4.99 14.78 4.19
CA TYR A 30 -3.55 15.04 4.33
C TYR A 30 -2.76 13.81 4.79
N VAL A 31 -3.35 12.98 5.67
CA VAL A 31 -2.76 11.71 6.06
C VAL A 31 -2.67 10.77 4.86
N SER A 32 -3.73 10.64 4.05
CA SER A 32 -3.74 9.82 2.85
C SER A 32 -2.64 10.24 1.87
N ASP A 33 -2.53 11.54 1.57
CA ASP A 33 -1.51 12.06 0.66
C ASP A 33 -0.09 11.73 1.15
N ALA A 34 0.18 11.91 2.45
CA ALA A 34 1.48 11.60 3.03
C ALA A 34 1.77 10.09 3.02
N MET A 35 0.75 9.23 3.21
CA MET A 35 0.89 7.77 3.09
C MET A 35 1.19 7.33 1.66
N ASP A 36 0.51 7.92 0.67
CA ASP A 36 0.75 7.61 -0.74
C ASP A 36 2.14 8.06 -1.20
N LEU A 37 2.60 9.23 -0.73
CA LEU A 37 3.96 9.71 -0.97
C LEU A 37 4.99 8.81 -0.28
N ALA A 38 4.75 8.37 0.96
CA ALA A 38 5.64 7.44 1.65
C ALA A 38 5.73 6.09 0.93
N ARG A 39 4.59 5.51 0.52
CA ARG A 39 4.52 4.26 -0.25
C ARG A 39 5.27 4.37 -1.57
N SER A 40 5.03 5.45 -2.31
CA SER A 40 5.70 5.70 -3.59
C SER A 40 7.21 5.85 -3.43
N ALA A 41 7.66 6.54 -2.38
CA ALA A 41 9.07 6.71 -2.07
C ALA A 41 9.76 5.39 -1.66
N ILE A 42 9.07 4.52 -0.91
CA ILE A 42 9.58 3.17 -0.61
C ILE A 42 9.73 2.39 -1.92
N LEU A 43 8.68 2.37 -2.75
CA LEU A 43 8.70 1.66 -4.03
C LEU A 43 9.80 2.18 -4.97
N SER A 44 10.11 3.48 -4.98
CA SER A 44 11.21 4.02 -5.79
C SER A 44 12.60 3.89 -5.16
N GLY A 45 12.70 3.36 -3.94
CA GLY A 45 13.96 3.30 -3.18
C GLY A 45 14.40 4.64 -2.57
N ASP A 46 13.59 5.70 -2.64
CA ASP A 46 13.86 6.99 -2.02
C ASP A 46 13.59 6.96 -0.50
N ARG A 47 14.53 6.36 0.23
CA ARG A 47 14.47 6.26 1.70
C ARG A 47 14.39 7.63 2.38
N ALA A 48 15.02 8.65 1.83
CA ALA A 48 15.06 9.97 2.44
C ALA A 48 13.67 10.60 2.39
N GLU A 49 13.01 10.52 1.24
CA GLU A 49 11.65 10.99 1.06
C GLU A 49 10.65 10.16 1.89
N ALA A 50 10.76 8.83 1.88
CA ALA A 50 9.90 7.96 2.69
C ALA A 50 9.95 8.34 4.18
N ARG A 51 11.17 8.51 4.73
CA ARG A 51 11.37 8.94 6.12
C ARG A 51 10.85 10.34 6.39
N ARG A 52 10.94 11.26 5.42
CA ARG A 52 10.40 12.62 5.54
C ARG A 52 8.88 12.58 5.68
N GLN A 53 8.20 11.80 4.84
CA GLN A 53 6.75 11.66 4.88
C GLN A 53 6.28 10.98 6.17
N LEU A 54 6.95 9.91 6.59
CA LEU A 54 6.66 9.23 7.86
C LEU A 54 6.91 10.14 9.07
N SER A 55 7.94 10.98 9.04
CA SER A 55 8.15 12.00 10.08
C SER A 55 7.03 13.01 10.11
N TRP A 56 6.55 13.46 8.94
CA TRP A 56 5.40 14.35 8.87
C TRP A 56 4.16 13.68 9.48
N LEU A 57 3.87 12.43 9.13
CA LEU A 57 2.75 11.65 9.68
C LEU A 57 2.83 11.50 11.20
N ALA A 58 4.00 11.17 11.73
CA ALA A 58 4.22 11.02 13.18
C ALA A 58 3.88 12.29 13.98
N ASN A 59 4.07 13.46 13.35
CA ASN A 59 3.83 14.75 13.98
C ASN A 59 2.43 15.31 13.69
N ASN A 60 1.86 14.99 12.54
CA ASN A 60 0.64 15.64 12.05
C ASN A 60 -0.59 14.75 12.09
N ALA A 61 -0.50 13.41 12.05
CA ALA A 61 -1.68 12.53 12.12
C ALA A 61 -2.49 12.75 13.42
N PRO A 62 -3.80 12.42 13.49
CA PRO A 62 -4.60 12.73 14.66
C PRO A 62 -4.00 12.09 15.90
N SER A 63 -4.02 12.82 17.02
CA SER A 63 -3.64 12.24 18.30
C SER A 63 -4.81 11.47 18.92
N ALA A 64 -4.52 10.67 19.93
CA ALA A 64 -5.54 9.99 20.72
C ALA A 64 -6.55 10.96 21.37
N GLU A 65 -6.12 12.21 21.64
CA GLU A 65 -6.92 13.25 22.29
C GLU A 65 -7.91 13.90 21.32
N ASP A 66 -7.64 13.82 20.01
CA ASP A 66 -8.49 14.37 18.95
C ASP A 66 -9.65 13.45 18.55
N LEU A 67 -9.69 12.23 19.10
CA LEU A 67 -10.59 11.17 18.67
C LEU A 67 -11.43 10.60 19.82
N PRO A 68 -12.59 9.99 19.52
CA PRO A 68 -13.33 9.19 20.49
C PRO A 68 -12.43 8.12 21.13
N PRO A 69 -12.63 7.78 22.42
CA PRO A 69 -11.80 6.79 23.13
C PRO A 69 -11.72 5.42 22.44
N SER A 70 -12.75 5.04 21.67
CA SER A 70 -12.78 3.80 20.90
C SER A 70 -11.85 3.81 19.68
N LEU A 71 -11.48 4.98 19.15
CA LEU A 71 -10.63 5.13 17.97
C LEU A 71 -9.19 5.55 18.34
N ALA A 72 -9.00 6.12 19.52
CA ALA A 72 -7.72 6.60 20.03
C ALA A 72 -6.56 5.59 19.93
N PRO A 73 -6.75 4.27 20.21
CA PRO A 73 -5.66 3.30 20.08
C PRO A 73 -5.10 3.19 18.65
N PHE A 74 -5.95 3.25 17.63
CA PHE A 74 -5.49 3.13 16.24
C PHE A 74 -4.65 4.33 15.82
N ALA A 75 -5.05 5.54 16.21
CA ALA A 75 -4.29 6.75 15.92
C ALA A 75 -2.92 6.76 16.63
N ALA A 76 -2.85 6.23 17.86
CA ALA A 76 -1.59 6.04 18.56
C ALA A 76 -0.67 5.09 17.79
N ILE A 77 -1.18 3.95 17.30
CA ILE A 77 -0.40 3.00 16.48
C ILE A 77 0.10 3.67 15.20
N VAL A 78 -0.74 4.41 14.47
CA VAL A 78 -0.34 5.14 13.26
C VAL A 78 0.82 6.08 13.54
N ARG A 79 0.74 6.89 14.60
CA ARG A 79 1.81 7.83 14.97
C ARG A 79 3.09 7.13 15.42
N ASP A 80 2.97 6.09 16.23
CA ASP A 80 4.11 5.32 16.73
C ASP A 80 4.85 4.61 15.59
N GLN A 81 4.12 3.97 14.67
CA GLN A 81 4.71 3.30 13.52
C GLN A 81 5.29 4.30 12.53
N ALA A 82 4.64 5.44 12.29
CA ALA A 82 5.20 6.52 11.50
C ALA A 82 6.54 7.01 12.09
N ALA A 83 6.62 7.19 13.41
CA ALA A 83 7.85 7.59 14.09
C ALA A 83 8.95 6.52 13.97
N ARG A 84 8.60 5.23 14.11
CA ARG A 84 9.52 4.10 13.93
C ARG A 84 10.07 4.06 12.50
N GLY A 85 9.20 4.14 11.50
CA GLY A 85 9.60 4.14 10.10
C GLY A 85 10.43 5.38 9.72
N ALA A 86 10.14 6.54 10.29
CA ALA A 86 10.96 7.75 10.10
C ALA A 86 12.38 7.62 10.68
N ALA A 87 12.53 6.85 11.76
CA ALA A 87 13.82 6.59 12.40
C ALA A 87 14.61 5.45 11.70
N ALA A 88 13.90 4.48 11.13
CA ALA A 88 14.43 3.28 10.48
C ALA A 88 15.41 3.58 9.34
N ARG A 89 16.46 2.77 9.23
CA ARG A 89 17.53 2.95 8.22
C ARG A 89 17.39 1.98 7.07
N GLU A 90 16.94 0.78 7.36
CA GLU A 90 16.82 -0.28 6.36
C GLU A 90 15.48 -0.19 5.62
N PRO A 91 15.45 -0.38 4.28
CA PRO A 91 14.21 -0.32 3.51
C PRO A 91 13.10 -1.23 4.08
N VAL A 92 13.49 -2.42 4.52
CA VAL A 92 12.55 -3.40 5.10
C VAL A 92 11.93 -2.91 6.41
N GLU A 93 12.67 -2.17 7.23
CA GLU A 93 12.15 -1.62 8.50
C GLU A 93 11.17 -0.47 8.23
N ILE A 94 11.47 0.38 7.23
CA ILE A 94 10.59 1.46 6.79
C ILE A 94 9.28 0.87 6.25
N ALA A 95 9.38 -0.17 5.40
CA ALA A 95 8.25 -0.84 4.79
C ALA A 95 7.39 -1.61 5.81
N ALA A 96 8.02 -2.28 6.79
CA ALA A 96 7.32 -2.96 7.87
C ALA A 96 6.46 -1.99 8.69
N ALA A 97 7.00 -0.81 9.04
CA ALA A 97 6.23 0.22 9.72
C ALA A 97 5.00 0.67 8.90
N LEU A 98 5.13 0.78 7.58
CA LEU A 98 4.00 1.13 6.71
C LEU A 98 2.91 0.05 6.68
N GLY A 99 3.28 -1.23 6.68
CA GLY A 99 2.33 -2.34 6.79
C GLY A 99 1.52 -2.27 8.07
N GLU A 100 2.18 -2.11 9.22
CA GLU A 100 1.53 -1.94 10.53
C GLU A 100 0.58 -0.73 10.55
N MET A 101 0.96 0.37 9.91
CA MET A 101 0.08 1.54 9.78
C MET A 101 -1.16 1.22 8.94
N ALA A 102 -1.04 0.45 7.86
CA ALA A 102 -2.17 0.07 7.02
C ALA A 102 -3.25 -0.69 7.81
N THR A 103 -2.83 -1.67 8.63
CA THR A 103 -3.76 -2.42 9.49
C THR A 103 -4.38 -1.54 10.58
N ALA A 104 -3.62 -0.58 11.15
CA ALA A 104 -4.19 0.38 12.09
C ALA A 104 -5.24 1.30 11.43
N CYS A 105 -4.99 1.74 10.18
CA CYS A 105 -5.99 2.46 9.39
C CYS A 105 -7.24 1.60 9.17
N GLY A 106 -7.07 0.35 8.76
CA GLY A 106 -8.16 -0.60 8.57
C GLY A 106 -9.00 -0.82 9.83
N GLY A 107 -8.34 -1.05 10.97
CA GLY A 107 -9.00 -1.20 12.27
C GLY A 107 -9.80 0.03 12.67
N CYS A 108 -9.25 1.23 12.46
CA CYS A 108 -9.97 2.48 12.70
C CYS A 108 -11.19 2.64 11.78
N HIS A 109 -11.04 2.33 10.50
CA HIS A 109 -12.13 2.41 9.53
C HIS A 109 -13.27 1.43 9.85
N ALA A 110 -12.93 0.19 10.17
CA ALA A 110 -13.92 -0.80 10.61
C ALA A 110 -14.63 -0.36 11.91
N ALA A 111 -13.87 0.09 12.92
CA ALA A 111 -14.42 0.48 14.22
C ALA A 111 -15.31 1.74 14.14
N SER A 112 -14.99 2.67 13.25
CA SER A 112 -15.79 3.88 13.03
C SER A 112 -17.02 3.64 12.15
N GLY A 113 -17.04 2.53 11.38
CA GLY A 113 -18.03 2.30 10.34
C GLY A 113 -17.90 3.27 9.16
N LEU A 114 -16.76 3.97 9.06
CA LEU A 114 -16.43 4.94 8.02
C LEU A 114 -15.09 4.54 7.41
N GLY A 115 -14.95 4.68 6.10
CA GLY A 115 -13.69 4.38 5.45
C GLY A 115 -13.80 4.58 3.94
N PRO A 116 -12.66 4.52 3.25
CA PRO A 116 -12.66 4.51 1.79
C PRO A 116 -13.34 3.21 1.30
N ILE A 117 -14.07 3.35 0.19
CA ILE A 117 -14.58 2.21 -0.57
C ILE A 117 -13.79 2.19 -1.86
N PHE A 118 -13.09 1.10 -2.10
CA PHE A 118 -12.34 0.88 -3.34
C PHE A 118 -13.11 -0.08 -4.24
N ALA A 119 -12.89 0.06 -5.55
CA ALA A 119 -13.42 -0.89 -6.52
C ALA A 119 -12.29 -1.85 -6.91
N VAL A 120 -12.61 -3.14 -7.04
CA VAL A 120 -11.68 -4.09 -7.65
C VAL A 120 -11.53 -3.71 -9.13
N GLU A 121 -10.39 -3.11 -9.46
CA GLU A 121 -10.04 -2.77 -10.84
C GLU A 121 -9.66 -4.02 -11.63
N LEU A 122 -9.73 -3.95 -12.96
CA LEU A 122 -9.23 -5.04 -13.79
C LEU A 122 -7.70 -5.06 -13.76
N LEU A 123 -7.14 -6.26 -13.60
CA LEU A 123 -5.69 -6.49 -13.71
C LEU A 123 -5.18 -5.99 -15.08
N PRO A 124 -4.11 -5.17 -15.14
CA PRO A 124 -3.57 -4.68 -16.41
C PRO A 124 -3.21 -5.83 -17.37
N PRO A 125 -3.53 -5.72 -18.67
CA PRO A 125 -3.22 -6.76 -19.65
C PRO A 125 -1.76 -6.66 -20.13
N GLY A 126 -1.19 -7.80 -20.53
CA GLY A 126 0.15 -7.87 -21.14
C GLY A 126 1.16 -8.59 -20.27
N MET A 127 2.22 -9.11 -20.92
CA MET A 127 3.29 -9.91 -20.28
C MET A 127 4.69 -9.42 -20.66
N SER A 128 4.81 -8.30 -21.37
CA SER A 128 6.12 -7.66 -21.57
C SER A 128 6.61 -7.03 -20.26
N PRO A 129 7.91 -6.69 -20.14
CA PRO A 129 8.47 -6.21 -18.88
C PRO A 129 7.74 -5.00 -18.26
N GLU A 130 7.33 -4.04 -19.08
CA GLU A 130 6.59 -2.85 -18.62
C GLU A 130 5.19 -3.22 -18.05
N PRO A 131 4.30 -3.90 -18.79
CA PRO A 131 3.05 -4.45 -18.24
C PRO A 131 3.21 -5.35 -17.01
N HIS A 132 4.29 -6.13 -16.91
CA HIS A 132 4.54 -6.96 -15.74
C HIS A 132 4.79 -6.10 -14.49
N MET A 133 5.57 -5.02 -14.62
CA MET A 133 5.78 -4.07 -13.52
C MET A 133 4.51 -3.27 -13.17
N GLU A 134 3.66 -2.96 -14.15
CA GLU A 134 2.33 -2.39 -13.89
C GLU A 134 1.45 -3.35 -13.06
N ARG A 135 1.55 -4.66 -13.30
CA ARG A 135 0.81 -5.68 -12.56
C ARG A 135 1.35 -5.87 -11.14
N HIS A 136 2.67 -5.79 -10.93
CA HIS A 136 3.24 -5.71 -9.58
C HIS A 136 2.72 -4.49 -8.81
N ARG A 137 2.70 -3.32 -9.45
CA ARG A 137 2.12 -2.11 -8.84
C ARG A 137 0.66 -2.30 -8.49
N TRP A 138 -0.13 -2.80 -9.43
CA TRP A 138 -1.54 -3.10 -9.22
C TRP A 138 -1.73 -4.06 -8.03
N ALA A 139 -0.93 -5.12 -7.95
CA ALA A 139 -1.01 -6.11 -6.87
C ALA A 139 -0.78 -5.49 -5.49
N ILE A 140 0.28 -4.70 -5.35
CA ILE A 140 0.63 -4.01 -4.11
C ILE A 140 -0.43 -2.95 -3.75
N ASP A 141 -0.96 -2.21 -4.72
CA ASP A 141 -2.02 -1.23 -4.46
C ASP A 141 -3.32 -1.94 -4.01
N SER A 142 -3.73 -3.05 -4.63
CA SER A 142 -4.91 -3.80 -4.20
C SER A 142 -4.74 -4.43 -2.80
N MET A 143 -3.54 -4.94 -2.47
CA MET A 143 -3.26 -5.42 -1.12
C MET A 143 -3.30 -4.30 -0.08
N TRP A 144 -2.79 -3.11 -0.42
CA TRP A 144 -2.88 -1.91 0.41
C TRP A 144 -4.34 -1.52 0.69
N GLU A 145 -5.15 -1.43 -0.37
CA GLU A 145 -6.57 -1.09 -0.28
C GLU A 145 -7.32 -2.13 0.56
N GLY A 146 -7.00 -3.41 0.41
CA GLY A 146 -7.55 -4.49 1.23
C GLY A 146 -7.22 -4.36 2.72
N LEU A 147 -6.03 -3.87 3.08
CA LEU A 147 -5.67 -3.58 4.48
C LEU A 147 -6.39 -2.35 5.02
N VAL A 148 -6.44 -1.27 4.24
CA VAL A 148 -7.00 0.03 4.67
C VAL A 148 -8.53 0.02 4.71
N SER A 149 -9.20 -0.75 3.85
CA SER A 149 -10.67 -0.87 3.79
C SER A 149 -11.23 -2.15 4.44
N PRO A 150 -10.44 -2.82 5.27
CA PRO A 150 -10.54 -4.26 5.62
C PRO A 150 -11.34 -5.12 4.63
N ASP A 151 -10.90 -5.15 3.37
CA ASP A 151 -11.58 -5.83 2.28
C ASP A 151 -10.78 -7.06 1.82
N ASP A 152 -11.33 -8.24 2.11
CA ASP A 152 -10.74 -9.52 1.74
C ASP A 152 -10.67 -9.74 0.23
N GLU A 153 -11.61 -9.21 -0.54
CA GLU A 153 -11.65 -9.37 -2.00
C GLU A 153 -10.48 -8.61 -2.63
N LEU A 154 -10.23 -7.36 -2.19
CA LEU A 154 -9.09 -6.55 -2.65
C LEU A 154 -7.75 -7.16 -2.26
N TRP A 155 -7.63 -7.62 -1.01
CA TRP A 155 -6.41 -8.32 -0.56
C TRP A 155 -6.12 -9.54 -1.44
N ARG A 156 -7.12 -10.41 -1.64
CA ARG A 156 -6.98 -11.62 -2.46
C ARG A 156 -6.73 -11.29 -3.92
N ALA A 157 -7.37 -10.25 -4.47
CA ALA A 157 -7.16 -9.79 -5.83
C ALA A 157 -5.67 -9.46 -6.06
N GLY A 158 -5.07 -8.67 -5.16
CA GLY A 158 -3.64 -8.35 -5.23
C GLY A 158 -2.73 -9.57 -5.06
N ALA A 159 -3.02 -10.44 -4.08
CA ALA A 159 -2.24 -11.67 -3.87
C ALA A 159 -2.32 -12.63 -5.08
N MET A 160 -3.46 -12.72 -5.76
CA MET A 160 -3.63 -13.53 -6.97
C MET A 160 -2.81 -13.02 -8.16
N ALA A 161 -2.53 -11.71 -8.25
CA ALA A 161 -1.70 -11.20 -9.34
C ALA A 161 -0.26 -11.75 -9.31
N PHE A 162 0.24 -12.15 -8.14
CA PHE A 162 1.55 -12.80 -8.00
C PHE A 162 1.56 -14.29 -8.44
N LEU A 163 0.41 -14.88 -8.80
CA LEU A 163 0.37 -16.25 -9.37
C LEU A 163 0.90 -16.32 -10.80
N GLU A 164 1.09 -15.19 -11.46
CA GLU A 164 1.66 -15.16 -12.79
C GLU A 164 3.10 -15.69 -12.82
N GLU A 165 3.52 -16.21 -13.98
CA GLU A 165 4.89 -16.66 -14.13
C GLU A 165 5.86 -15.46 -14.06
N PRO A 166 6.96 -15.58 -13.31
CA PRO A 166 8.08 -14.64 -13.36
C PRO A 166 8.53 -14.37 -14.80
N LEU A 167 8.96 -13.16 -15.09
CA LEU A 167 9.62 -12.88 -16.38
C LEU A 167 10.83 -13.81 -16.58
N PRO A 168 11.03 -14.36 -17.78
CA PRO A 168 12.14 -15.27 -18.04
C PRO A 168 13.49 -14.56 -17.88
N ASP A 169 14.45 -15.26 -17.26
CA ASP A 169 15.82 -14.79 -16.99
C ASP A 169 16.65 -14.45 -18.25
N THR A 170 16.07 -14.58 -19.45
CA THR A 170 16.73 -14.28 -20.73
C THR A 170 16.90 -12.78 -21.00
N GLU A 171 16.25 -11.93 -20.22
CA GLU A 171 16.43 -10.49 -20.26
C GLU A 171 17.60 -10.09 -19.33
N PRO A 172 18.63 -9.37 -19.80
CA PRO A 172 19.85 -9.07 -19.02
C PRO A 172 19.62 -8.33 -17.70
N MET A 173 18.49 -7.61 -17.60
CA MET A 173 18.07 -6.94 -16.36
C MET A 173 17.58 -7.92 -15.28
N PHE A 174 17.21 -9.14 -15.67
CA PHE A 174 16.56 -10.13 -14.81
C PHE A 174 17.44 -11.35 -14.48
N GLU A 175 18.51 -11.62 -15.25
CA GLU A 175 19.44 -12.73 -14.97
C GLU A 175 20.10 -12.62 -13.58
N ALA A 176 20.35 -11.39 -13.11
CA ALA A 176 20.87 -11.14 -11.75
C ALA A 176 19.79 -11.14 -10.65
N SER A 177 18.50 -11.10 -11.00
CA SER A 177 17.37 -10.94 -10.08
C SER A 177 16.37 -12.10 -10.08
N GLY A 178 16.55 -13.16 -10.88
CA GLY A 178 15.62 -14.30 -10.93
C GLY A 178 15.30 -14.94 -9.56
N ALA A 179 16.26 -15.00 -8.63
CA ALA A 179 16.01 -15.46 -7.26
C ALA A 179 15.08 -14.51 -6.47
N TRP A 180 15.19 -13.21 -6.72
CA TRP A 180 14.36 -12.18 -6.09
C TRP A 180 12.95 -12.19 -6.67
N THR A 181 12.81 -12.34 -7.98
CA THR A 181 11.52 -12.45 -8.65
C THR A 181 10.77 -13.69 -8.15
N ASN A 182 11.43 -14.85 -8.09
CA ASN A 182 10.80 -16.07 -7.55
C ASN A 182 10.37 -15.90 -6.09
N ALA A 183 11.22 -15.29 -5.26
CA ALA A 183 10.89 -15.03 -3.86
C ALA A 183 9.71 -14.05 -3.72
N LEU A 184 9.63 -13.01 -4.56
CA LEU A 184 8.53 -12.04 -4.57
C LEU A 184 7.20 -12.72 -4.91
N HIS A 185 7.17 -13.54 -5.96
CA HIS A 185 5.97 -14.27 -6.36
C HIS A 185 5.55 -15.29 -5.29
N ALA A 186 6.50 -16.05 -4.73
CA ALA A 186 6.20 -16.99 -3.65
C ALA A 186 5.62 -16.27 -2.42
N LEU A 187 6.17 -15.10 -2.08
CA LEU A 187 5.69 -14.31 -0.96
C LEU A 187 4.31 -13.69 -1.22
N GLY A 188 4.08 -13.16 -2.42
CA GLY A 188 2.80 -12.57 -2.80
C GLY A 188 1.67 -13.61 -2.82
N THR A 189 1.96 -14.81 -3.35
CA THR A 189 1.00 -15.92 -3.39
C THR A 189 0.69 -16.50 -2.02
N TYR A 190 1.64 -16.49 -1.08
CA TYR A 190 1.40 -16.84 0.33
C TYR A 190 0.31 -15.96 0.96
N GLY A 191 0.12 -14.72 0.48
CA GLY A 191 -0.96 -13.84 0.91
C GLY A 191 -2.37 -14.41 0.74
N LEU A 192 -2.56 -15.41 -0.14
CA LEU A 192 -3.86 -16.09 -0.35
C LEU A 192 -4.28 -16.98 0.83
N GLU A 193 -3.33 -17.36 1.67
CA GLU A 193 -3.52 -18.23 2.84
C GLU A 193 -3.74 -17.43 4.14
N LEU A 194 -3.63 -16.11 4.08
CA LEU A 194 -3.70 -15.23 5.24
C LEU A 194 -5.09 -14.65 5.42
N ASP A 195 -5.68 -14.89 6.58
CA ASP A 195 -6.96 -14.30 7.01
C ASP A 195 -6.79 -13.28 8.16
N ASP A 196 -5.62 -13.28 8.80
CA ASP A 196 -5.31 -12.41 9.94
C ASP A 196 -4.73 -11.06 9.50
N PRO A 197 -5.34 -9.91 9.86
CA PRO A 197 -4.89 -8.59 9.43
C PRO A 197 -3.46 -8.24 9.84
N ASP A 198 -2.99 -8.68 11.00
CA ASP A 198 -1.63 -8.38 11.47
C ASP A 198 -0.59 -9.15 10.65
N THR A 199 -0.87 -10.43 10.37
CA THR A 199 -0.03 -11.26 9.50
C THR A 199 -0.01 -10.72 8.06
N ARG A 200 -1.15 -10.21 7.56
CA ARG A 200 -1.22 -9.52 6.27
C ARG A 200 -0.38 -8.23 6.27
N ALA A 201 -0.42 -7.44 7.35
CA ALA A 201 0.39 -6.24 7.53
C ALA A 201 1.89 -6.53 7.39
N ALA A 202 2.35 -7.56 8.10
CA ALA A 202 3.74 -8.00 8.08
C ALA A 202 4.17 -8.47 6.68
N LEU A 203 3.31 -9.27 6.02
CA LEU A 203 3.56 -9.72 4.64
C LEU A 203 3.66 -8.54 3.67
N TYR A 204 2.73 -7.60 3.78
CA TYR A 204 2.69 -6.41 2.93
C TYR A 204 3.95 -5.56 3.06
N GLY A 205 4.41 -5.32 4.30
CA GLY A 205 5.67 -4.63 4.57
C GLY A 205 6.87 -5.37 3.99
N GLN A 206 6.89 -6.70 4.08
CA GLN A 206 7.95 -7.52 3.49
C GLN A 206 7.98 -7.42 1.95
N LEU A 207 6.81 -7.49 1.30
CA LEU A 207 6.69 -7.32 -0.15
C LEU A 207 7.20 -5.94 -0.60
N LEU A 208 6.77 -4.87 0.07
CA LEU A 208 7.25 -3.50 -0.23
C LEU A 208 8.77 -3.37 -0.07
N GLY A 209 9.34 -3.96 0.98
CA GLY A 209 10.78 -3.98 1.19
C GLY A 209 11.51 -4.71 0.07
N MET A 210 10.97 -5.83 -0.42
CA MET A 210 11.52 -6.57 -1.56
C MET A 210 11.43 -5.78 -2.87
N CYS A 211 10.32 -5.10 -3.13
CA CYS A 211 10.19 -4.20 -4.28
C CYS A 211 11.25 -3.09 -4.24
N ALA A 212 11.39 -2.42 -3.10
CA ALA A 212 12.37 -1.35 -2.90
C ALA A 212 13.80 -1.82 -3.18
N SER A 213 14.19 -2.96 -2.61
CA SER A 213 15.53 -3.51 -2.77
C SER A 213 15.79 -4.03 -4.19
N CYS A 214 14.78 -4.58 -4.88
CA CYS A 214 14.90 -4.94 -6.30
C CYS A 214 15.09 -3.68 -7.17
N HIS A 215 14.30 -2.63 -6.94
CA HIS A 215 14.40 -1.39 -7.71
C HIS A 215 15.72 -0.66 -7.45
N GLU A 216 16.25 -0.68 -6.23
CA GLU A 216 17.59 -0.16 -5.91
C GLU A 216 18.69 -0.93 -6.69
N ALA A 217 18.61 -2.26 -6.72
CA ALA A 217 19.57 -3.10 -7.43
C ALA A 217 19.50 -2.93 -8.97
N SER A 218 18.31 -2.72 -9.52
CA SER A 218 18.10 -2.53 -10.96
C SER A 218 18.31 -1.09 -11.45
N GLY A 219 18.61 -0.14 -10.55
CA GLY A 219 18.75 1.28 -10.89
C GLY A 219 17.42 1.94 -11.29
N GLY A 220 16.30 1.44 -10.76
CA GLY A 220 14.97 1.96 -11.01
C GLY A 220 14.84 3.43 -10.63
N GLY A 221 14.37 4.24 -11.58
CA GLY A 221 14.03 5.65 -11.34
C GLY A 221 12.69 5.83 -10.62
N PRO A 222 12.32 7.07 -10.28
CA PRO A 222 11.05 7.35 -9.61
C PRO A 222 9.85 6.84 -10.42
N MET A 223 8.96 6.12 -9.74
CA MET A 223 7.70 5.65 -10.33
C MET A 223 6.78 6.85 -10.63
N PRO A 224 6.11 6.89 -11.79
CA PRO A 224 5.13 7.94 -12.06
C PRO A 224 3.97 7.86 -11.05
N PRO A 225 3.42 9.00 -10.58
CA PRO A 225 2.20 8.99 -9.78
C PRO A 225 1.03 8.39 -10.58
N ARG A 226 0.03 7.86 -9.88
CA ARG A 226 -1.27 7.54 -10.49
C ARG A 226 -2.00 8.83 -10.86
#